data_AF-A0A2V6B5H8-F1
#
_entry.id   AF-A0A2V6B5H8-F1
#
_cell.length_a   1.000
_cell.length_b   1.000
_cell.length_c   1.000
_cell.angle_alpha   90.00
_cell.angle_beta   90.00
_cell.angle_gamma   90.00
#
_symmetry.space_group_name_H-M   'P 1'
#
loop_
_entity.id
_entity.type
_entity.pdbx_description
1 polymer ?
#
loop_
_entity_poly.entity_id
_entity_poly.type
_entity_poly.pdbx_seq_one_letter_code
_entity_poly.pdbx_strand_id
1 'polypeptide(L)'
;MEKRNKPRKSFISRRSFLGKTIALGAGTVGAGLLGSIRTAEASGSLSPGDAALLRFPAALEILEADFWIQYNELGGTQDDEVPGGSGN
;
A
#
# COMPACT_ATOMS: atom_id res chain seq x y z
N MET A 1 28.45 36.05 17.63
CA MET A 1 27.48 35.78 16.55
C MET A 1 26.88 34.41 16.79
N GLU A 2 25.70 34.35 17.40
CA GLU A 2 25.08 33.09 17.84
C GLU A 2 24.21 32.50 16.72
N LYS A 3 24.62 31.35 16.17
CA LYS A 3 23.84 30.64 15.14
C LYS A 3 22.74 29.82 15.83
N ARG A 4 21.52 30.36 15.87
CA ARG A 4 20.32 29.61 16.29
C ARG A 4 20.06 28.45 15.32
N ASN A 5 20.41 27.23 15.73
CA ASN A 5 19.98 26.00 15.05
C ASN A 5 18.49 25.76 15.31
N LYS A 6 17.62 26.10 14.35
CA LYS A 6 16.22 25.68 14.38
C LYS A 6 16.15 24.15 14.21
N PRO A 7 15.47 23.40 15.09
CA PRO A 7 15.25 21.98 14.86
C PRO A 7 14.38 21.82 13.61
N ARG A 8 14.96 21.24 12.56
CA ARG A 8 14.19 20.82 11.39
C ARG A 8 13.25 19.70 11.86
N LYS A 9 11.93 19.96 11.89
CA LYS A 9 10.94 18.90 12.07
C LYS A 9 11.20 17.86 10.98
N SER A 10 11.71 16.69 11.37
CA SER A 10 11.88 15.56 10.47
C SER A 10 10.49 15.03 10.17
N PHE A 11 9.92 15.39 9.03
CA PHE A 11 8.74 14.72 8.51
C PHE A 11 9.17 13.35 8.02
N ILE A 12 8.65 12.29 8.62
CA ILE A 12 8.87 10.93 8.14
C ILE A 12 8.26 10.85 6.74
N SER A 13 9.09 10.63 5.73
CA SER A 13 8.60 10.53 4.36
C SER A 13 7.81 9.23 4.19
N ARG A 14 6.68 9.29 3.49
CA ARG A 14 5.84 8.12 3.16
C ARG A 14 6.65 6.97 2.56
N ARG A 15 7.61 7.29 1.68
CA ARG A 15 8.55 6.35 1.07
C ARG A 15 9.52 5.72 2.09
N SER A 16 9.99 6.49 3.08
CA SER A 16 10.82 5.93 4.15
C SER A 16 10.00 5.03 5.08
N PHE A 17 8.72 5.32 5.31
CA PHE A 17 7.85 4.46 6.10
C PHE A 17 7.59 3.14 5.35
N LEU A 18 7.11 3.21 4.11
CA LEU A 18 6.83 2.04 3.27
C LEU A 18 8.08 1.19 3.00
N GLY A 19 9.22 1.83 2.73
CA GLY A 19 10.48 1.12 2.52
C GLY A 19 10.96 0.40 3.79
N LYS A 20 10.81 1.02 4.97
CA LYS A 20 11.19 0.40 6.24
C LYS A 20 10.24 -0.73 6.64
N THR A 21 8.94 -0.58 6.44
CA THR A 21 7.95 -1.62 6.77
C THR A 21 8.08 -2.84 5.85
N ILE A 22 8.27 -2.64 4.53
CA ILE A 22 8.50 -3.73 3.58
C ILE A 22 9.83 -4.44 3.89
N ALA A 23 10.91 -3.70 4.15
CA ALA A 23 12.20 -4.30 4.46
C ALA A 23 12.17 -5.16 5.74
N LEU A 24 11.43 -4.73 6.76
CA LEU A 24 11.26 -5.49 8.00
C LEU A 24 10.38 -6.73 7.81
N GLY A 25 9.36 -6.68 6.93
CA GLY A 25 8.51 -7.83 6.61
C GLY A 25 9.18 -8.88 5.71
N ALA A 26 10.02 -8.46 4.77
CA ALA A 26 10.71 -9.36 3.85
C ALA A 26 11.93 -10.07 4.49
N GLY A 27 12.62 -9.41 5.42
CA GLY A 27 13.89 -9.88 5.97
C GLY A 27 13.79 -11.08 6.92
N THR A 28 12.68 -11.25 7.64
CA THR A 28 12.51 -12.35 8.62
C THR A 28 11.77 -13.55 8.03
N VAL A 29 10.95 -13.33 7.00
CA VAL A 29 10.14 -14.36 6.34
C VAL A 29 10.97 -15.15 5.31
N GLY A 30 11.96 -14.54 4.65
CA GLY A 30 12.65 -15.16 3.50
C GLY A 30 13.61 -16.33 3.79
N ALA A 31 14.35 -16.33 4.90
CA ALA A 31 15.42 -17.33 5.10
C ALA A 31 14.95 -18.65 5.73
N GLY A 32 13.89 -18.63 6.53
CA GLY A 32 13.35 -19.83 7.20
C GLY A 32 12.29 -20.59 6.40
N LEU A 33 11.63 -19.94 5.43
CA LEU A 33 10.51 -20.52 4.68
C LEU A 33 10.94 -21.31 3.44
N LEU A 34 12.07 -20.97 2.80
CA LEU A 34 12.52 -21.63 1.56
C LEU A 34 12.96 -23.09 1.76
N GLY A 35 13.47 -23.45 2.94
CA GLY A 35 13.85 -24.83 3.27
C GLY A 35 12.68 -25.76 3.58
N SER A 36 11.46 -25.22 3.71
CA SER A 36 10.25 -25.95 4.09
C SER A 36 9.01 -25.41 3.35
N ILE A 37 9.11 -25.14 2.04
CA ILE A 37 7.91 -24.87 1.24
C ILE A 37 7.19 -26.21 1.04
N ARG A 38 6.35 -26.56 2.02
CA ARG A 38 5.23 -27.48 1.78
C ARG A 38 4.36 -26.81 0.74
N THR A 39 4.01 -27.50 -0.34
CA THR A 39 2.93 -27.10 -1.22
C THR A 39 1.69 -26.90 -0.37
N ALA A 40 1.25 -25.64 -0.21
CA ALA A 40 0.04 -25.32 0.51
C ALA A 40 -1.15 -25.80 -0.32
N GLU A 41 -1.86 -26.81 0.18
CA GLU A 41 -3.11 -27.30 -0.41
C GLU A 41 -4.26 -26.65 0.37
N ALA A 42 -5.14 -25.95 -0.35
CA ALA A 42 -6.28 -25.27 0.24
C ALA A 42 -7.40 -26.28 0.51
N SER A 43 -7.32 -27.00 1.64
CA SER A 43 -8.41 -27.84 2.14
C SER A 43 -9.14 -27.17 3.30
N GLY A 44 -10.45 -26.97 3.17
CA GLY A 44 -11.33 -26.43 4.22
C GLY A 44 -11.81 -24.98 4.00
N SER A 45 -12.51 -24.43 4.99
CA SER A 45 -12.97 -23.03 4.99
C SER A 45 -11.82 -22.07 5.31
N LEU A 46 -11.81 -20.88 4.70
CA LEU A 46 -10.86 -19.81 5.02
C LEU A 46 -10.86 -19.51 6.51
N SER A 47 -9.66 -19.55 7.13
CA SER A 47 -9.53 -19.09 8.50
C SER A 47 -9.86 -17.59 8.58
N PRO A 48 -10.29 -17.06 9.74
CA PRO A 48 -10.50 -15.63 9.91
C PRO A 48 -9.25 -14.79 9.56
N GLY A 49 -8.05 -15.34 9.81
CA GLY A 49 -6.78 -14.71 9.46
C GLY A 49 -6.55 -14.64 7.96
N ASP A 50 -6.77 -15.74 7.23
CA ASP A 50 -6.62 -15.78 5.77
C ASP A 50 -7.67 -14.90 5.08
N ALA A 51 -8.91 -14.91 5.59
CA ALA A 51 -9.95 -14.02 5.13
C ALA A 51 -9.57 -12.55 5.33
N ALA A 52 -8.96 -12.19 6.47
CA ALA A 52 -8.47 -10.84 6.72
C ALA A 52 -7.32 -10.46 5.78
N LEU A 53 -6.40 -11.39 5.50
CA LEU A 53 -5.30 -11.18 4.55
C LEU A 53 -5.78 -10.98 3.11
N LEU A 54 -6.89 -11.61 2.70
CA LEU A 54 -7.50 -11.37 1.39
C LEU A 54 -8.36 -10.09 1.37
N ARG A 55 -9.05 -9.80 2.48
CA ARG A 55 -9.93 -8.64 2.57
C ARG A 55 -9.18 -7.31 2.62
N PHE A 56 -7.96 -7.31 3.16
CA PHE A 56 -7.12 -6.12 3.20
C PHE A 56 -6.75 -5.58 1.80
N PRO A 57 -6.15 -6.36 0.88
CA PRO A 57 -5.88 -5.90 -0.48
C PRO A 57 -7.15 -5.66 -1.28
N ALA A 58 -8.22 -6.43 -1.07
CA ALA A 58 -9.51 -6.17 -1.71
C ALA A 58 -10.11 -4.81 -1.30
N ALA A 59 -9.97 -4.43 -0.03
CA ALA A 59 -10.38 -3.09 0.42
C ALA A 59 -9.50 -1.99 -0.18
N LEU A 60 -8.21 -2.26 -0.40
CA LEU A 60 -7.29 -1.32 -1.03
C LEU A 60 -7.65 -1.07 -2.50
N GLU A 61 -8.00 -2.13 -3.25
CA GLU A 61 -8.48 -2.03 -4.63
C GLU A 61 -9.72 -1.13 -4.74
N ILE A 62 -10.69 -1.30 -3.83
CA ILE A 62 -11.91 -0.47 -3.81
C ILE A 62 -11.57 1.00 -3.54
N LEU A 63 -10.69 1.27 -2.57
CA LEU A 63 -10.25 2.64 -2.28
C LEU A 63 -9.51 3.28 -3.46
N GLU A 64 -8.71 2.50 -4.19
CA GLU A 64 -8.01 2.97 -5.38
C GLU A 64 -9.00 3.36 -6.50
N ALA A 65 -9.98 2.51 -6.78
CA ALA A 65 -11.03 2.81 -7.76
C ALA A 65 -11.81 4.10 -7.41
N ASP A 66 -12.21 4.25 -6.14
CA ASP A 66 -12.91 5.45 -5.65
C ASP A 66 -12.03 6.71 -5.79
N PHE A 67 -10.74 6.61 -5.45
CA PHE A 67 -9.81 7.74 -5.59
C PHE A 67 -9.56 8.12 -7.05
N TRP A 68 -9.52 7.14 -7.96
CA TRP A 68 -9.34 7.43 -9.39
C TRP A 68 -10.51 8.23 -9.95
N ILE A 69 -11.74 7.85 -9.60
CA ILE A 69 -12.95 8.59 -10.00
C ILE A 69 -12.91 10.02 -9.43
N GLN A 70 -12.64 10.17 -8.12
CA GLN A 70 -12.56 11.49 -7.49
C GLN A 70 -11.45 12.38 -8.09
N TYR A 71 -10.29 11.80 -8.41
CA TYR A 71 -9.21 12.52 -9.08
C TYR A 71 -9.69 13.05 -10.43
N ASN A 72 -10.32 12.19 -11.24
CA ASN A 72 -10.85 12.55 -12.55
C ASN A 72 -11.98 13.61 -12.49
N GLU A 73 -12.70 13.68 -11.38
CA GLU A 73 -13.71 14.71 -11.14
C GLU A 73 -13.11 16.07 -10.75
N LEU A 74 -12.05 16.10 -9.94
CA LEU A 74 -11.59 17.32 -9.25
C LEU A 74 -10.28 17.93 -9.77
N GLY A 75 -9.45 17.18 -10.49
CA GLY A 75 -8.15 17.67 -10.96
C GLY A 75 -7.41 16.69 -11.87
N GLY A 76 -8.18 15.82 -12.53
CA GLY A 76 -7.68 14.75 -13.39
C GLY A 76 -7.16 15.27 -14.71
N THR A 77 -6.12 14.62 -15.23
CA THR A 77 -5.71 14.82 -16.62
C THR A 77 -6.77 14.18 -17.51
N GLN A 78 -7.35 14.94 -18.45
CA GLN A 78 -8.33 14.39 -19.37
C GLN A 78 -7.65 13.41 -20.33
N ASP A 79 -8.01 12.14 -20.22
CA ASP A 79 -7.65 11.07 -21.16
C ASP A 79 -8.90 10.25 -21.52
N ASP A 80 -8.74 9.35 -22.50
CA ASP A 80 -9.84 8.54 -23.02
C ASP A 80 -10.19 7.32 -22.14
N GLU A 81 -9.54 7.16 -20.97
CA GLU A 81 -9.75 5.99 -20.11
C GLU A 81 -11.11 6.04 -19.39
N VAL A 82 -11.63 7.23 -19.08
CA VAL A 82 -12.91 7.41 -18.37
C VAL A 82 -13.81 8.44 -19.07
N PRO A 83 -14.98 8.03 -19.61
CA PRO A 83 -15.92 8.96 -20.23
C PRO A 83 -16.46 9.99 -19.20
N GLY A 84 -16.27 11.28 -19.48
CA GLY A 84 -16.92 12.36 -18.71
C GLY A 84 -16.09 13.02 -17.60
N GLY A 85 -14.77 12.75 -17.52
CA GLY A 85 -13.86 13.48 -16.64
C GLY A 85 -13.81 14.96 -17.00
N SER A 86 -14.30 15.84 -16.13
CA SER A 86 -14.39 17.28 -16.43
C SER A 86 -13.08 18.03 -16.25
N GLY A 87 -12.08 17.44 -15.57
CA GLY A 87 -10.73 17.98 -15.39
C GLY A 87 -10.71 19.49 -15.19
N ASN A 88 -11.17 19.97 -14.03
CA ASN A 88 -11.09 21.39 -13.68
C ASN A 88 -9.67 21.80 -13.26
#